data_AF-M1Q8A9-F1
#
_entry.id   AF-M1Q8A9-F1
#
_cell.length_a   1.000
_cell.length_b   1.000
_cell.length_c   1.000
_cell.angle_alpha   90.00
_cell.angle_beta   90.00
_cell.angle_gamma   90.00
#
_symmetry.space_group_name_H-M   'P 1'
#
loop_
_entity.id
_entity.type
_entity.pdbx_description
1 polymer ?
#
loop_
_entity_poly.entity_id
_entity_poly.type
_entity_poly.pdbx_seq_one_letter_code
_entity_poly.pdbx_strand_id
1 'polypeptide(L)'
;NDIATEVNLYGMEQYEEYPTALEAHFGGSQRASVLAAASGITVALATANSNAGLNGWYLSMLMHKEGWSRLGFFGYDLQDQCGPANSMSIRPDEGLLGELRGPNYPNYAMNVGHQGEYAAIAGSAHIARQDAWTLSPLIKICFADPSLKFDFSEVRREFAKGAIREFMPAGERSLIIPAR
;
A
#
# COMPACT_ATOMS: atom_id res chain seq x y z
N ASN A 1 0.97 18.66 -4.00
CA ASN A 1 0.27 18.91 -5.27
C ASN A 1 1.18 18.58 -6.43
N ASP A 2 2.19 19.39 -6.74
CA ASP A 2 3.16 19.17 -7.84
C ASP A 2 3.50 17.69 -8.15
N ILE A 3 4.27 17.04 -7.27
CA ILE A 3 4.72 15.64 -7.44
C ILE A 3 3.56 14.65 -7.63
N ALA A 4 2.53 14.73 -6.79
CA ALA A 4 1.41 13.77 -6.86
C ALA A 4 0.56 13.96 -8.11
N THR A 5 0.39 15.21 -8.58
CA THR A 5 -0.31 15.50 -9.83
C THR A 5 0.45 14.93 -11.02
N GLU A 6 1.75 15.19 -11.11
CA GLU A 6 2.57 14.69 -12.21
C GLU A 6 2.58 13.16 -12.28
N VAL A 7 2.84 12.50 -11.14
CA VAL A 7 2.90 11.04 -11.08
C VAL A 7 1.54 10.41 -11.40
N ASN A 8 0.45 11.01 -10.93
CA ASN A 8 -0.89 10.51 -11.20
C ASN A 8 -1.26 10.65 -12.68
N LEU A 9 -1.01 11.80 -13.30
CA LEU A 9 -1.28 12.04 -14.72
C LEU A 9 -0.50 11.05 -15.58
N TYR A 10 0.80 10.91 -15.34
CA TYR A 10 1.63 9.92 -16.03
C TYR A 10 1.03 8.50 -15.93
N GLY A 11 0.67 8.07 -14.72
CA GLY A 11 0.10 6.75 -14.52
C GLY A 11 -1.26 6.55 -15.20
N MET A 12 -2.11 7.58 -15.23
CA MET A 12 -3.38 7.55 -15.96
C MET A 12 -3.14 7.42 -17.46
N GLU A 13 -2.22 8.22 -18.02
CA GLU A 13 -1.82 8.14 -19.43
C GLU A 13 -1.33 6.74 -19.81
N GLN A 14 -0.61 6.03 -18.91
CA GLN A 14 -0.18 4.65 -19.19
C GLN A 14 -1.37 3.69 -19.40
N TYR A 15 -2.46 3.85 -18.67
CA TYR A 15 -3.66 3.03 -18.88
C TYR A 15 -4.44 3.42 -20.15
N GLU A 16 -4.31 4.66 -20.60
CA GLU A 16 -4.93 5.14 -21.84
C GLU A 16 -4.11 4.74 -23.07
N GLU A 17 -2.78 4.81 -22.99
CA GLU A 17 -1.85 4.48 -24.06
C GLU A 17 -1.69 2.96 -24.26
N TYR A 18 -1.73 2.18 -23.17
CA TYR A 18 -1.55 0.73 -23.20
C TYR A 18 -2.83 -0.01 -22.76
N PRO A 19 -3.74 -0.35 -23.70
CA PRO A 19 -5.00 -1.04 -23.37
C PRO A 19 -4.82 -2.37 -22.63
N THR A 20 -3.71 -3.06 -22.86
CA THR A 20 -3.38 -4.30 -22.14
C THR A 20 -3.10 -4.07 -20.65
N ALA A 21 -2.56 -2.91 -20.27
CA ALA A 21 -2.42 -2.53 -18.87
C ALA A 21 -3.79 -2.28 -18.24
N LEU A 22 -4.69 -1.60 -18.96
CA LEU A 22 -6.06 -1.36 -18.53
C LEU A 22 -6.86 -2.67 -18.39
N GLU A 23 -6.65 -3.62 -19.30
CA GLU A 23 -7.26 -4.95 -19.26
C GLU A 23 -6.73 -5.79 -18.09
N ALA A 24 -5.41 -5.79 -17.86
CA ALA A 24 -4.81 -6.51 -16.74
C ALA A 24 -5.30 -5.98 -15.38
N HIS A 25 -5.46 -4.67 -15.26
CA HIS A 25 -6.10 -4.01 -14.13
C HIS A 25 -7.53 -3.58 -14.47
N PHE A 26 -8.36 -4.55 -14.90
CA PHE A 26 -9.75 -4.31 -15.31
C PHE A 26 -10.59 -3.66 -14.21
N GLY A 27 -10.32 -3.95 -12.94
CA GLY A 27 -11.00 -3.36 -11.80
C GLY A 27 -10.54 -1.93 -11.53
N GLY A 28 -11.47 -0.98 -11.45
CA GLY A 28 -11.16 0.42 -11.11
C GLY A 28 -10.36 0.57 -9.81
N SER A 29 -10.70 -0.23 -8.80
CA SER A 29 -10.01 -0.26 -7.50
C SER A 29 -8.54 -0.64 -7.61
N GLN A 30 -8.18 -1.55 -8.53
CA GLN A 30 -6.79 -1.95 -8.75
C GLN A 30 -5.99 -0.77 -9.31
N ARG A 31 -6.56 -0.07 -10.30
CA ARG A 31 -5.94 1.13 -10.89
C ARG A 31 -5.81 2.24 -9.88
N ALA A 32 -6.86 2.49 -9.10
CA ALA A 32 -6.86 3.51 -8.04
C ALA A 32 -5.74 3.27 -7.03
N SER A 33 -5.61 2.03 -6.53
CA SER A 33 -4.53 1.65 -5.62
C SER A 33 -3.14 1.87 -6.23
N VAL A 34 -2.93 1.45 -7.48
CA VAL A 34 -1.62 1.57 -8.16
C VAL A 34 -1.24 3.04 -8.38
N LEU A 35 -2.16 3.86 -8.89
CA LEU A 35 -1.90 5.28 -9.17
C LEU A 35 -1.65 6.07 -7.89
N ALA A 36 -2.46 5.85 -6.86
CA ALA A 36 -2.32 6.53 -5.59
C ALA A 36 -1.11 6.04 -4.80
N ALA A 37 -0.74 4.76 -4.90
CA ALA A 37 0.48 4.23 -4.31
C ALA A 37 1.71 4.92 -4.93
N ALA A 38 1.79 4.96 -6.26
CA ALA A 38 2.90 5.62 -6.95
C ALA A 38 3.01 7.10 -6.54
N SER A 39 1.87 7.81 -6.51
CA SER A 39 1.82 9.22 -6.13
C SER A 39 2.25 9.44 -4.69
N GLY A 40 1.69 8.67 -3.75
CA GLY A 40 1.99 8.81 -2.32
C GLY A 40 3.42 8.39 -1.96
N ILE A 41 3.92 7.30 -2.53
CA ILE A 41 5.31 6.83 -2.34
C ILE A 41 6.29 7.87 -2.88
N THR A 42 6.05 8.44 -4.06
CA THR A 42 6.95 9.44 -4.65
C THR A 42 7.00 10.72 -3.81
N VAL A 43 5.85 11.18 -3.31
CA VAL A 43 5.82 12.33 -2.39
C VAL A 43 6.54 12.01 -1.08
N ALA A 44 6.32 10.84 -0.48
CA ALA A 44 7.00 10.45 0.75
C ALA A 44 8.52 10.32 0.55
N LEU A 45 8.98 9.80 -0.60
CA LEU A 45 10.39 9.75 -0.96
C LEU A 45 10.99 11.15 -1.07
N ALA A 46 10.31 12.07 -1.76
CA ALA A 46 10.82 13.43 -1.98
C ALA A 46 10.84 14.28 -0.71
N THR A 47 9.91 14.03 0.22
CA THR A 47 9.71 14.86 1.41
C THR A 47 10.24 14.23 2.69
N ALA A 48 10.58 12.95 2.67
CA ALA A 48 10.93 12.19 3.86
C ALA A 48 9.84 12.26 4.96
N ASN A 49 8.56 12.34 4.57
CA ASN A 49 7.41 12.47 5.47
C ASN A 49 6.22 11.63 4.98
N SER A 50 5.77 10.69 5.81
CA SER A 50 4.70 9.75 5.45
C SER A 50 3.32 10.39 5.35
N ASN A 51 2.98 11.36 6.22
CA ASN A 51 1.71 12.10 6.11
C ASN A 51 1.65 13.00 4.87
N ALA A 52 2.80 13.54 4.41
CA ALA A 52 2.88 14.18 3.10
C ALA A 52 2.60 13.18 1.97
N GLY A 53 3.15 11.95 2.06
CA GLY A 53 2.82 10.85 1.18
C GLY A 53 1.33 10.49 1.17
N LEU A 54 0.68 10.42 2.34
CA LEU A 54 -0.77 10.21 2.44
C LEU A 54 -1.56 11.32 1.76
N ASN A 55 -1.13 12.58 1.87
CA ASN A 55 -1.74 13.68 1.10
C ASN A 55 -1.58 13.48 -0.41
N GLY A 56 -0.43 12.96 -0.86
CA GLY A 56 -0.22 12.57 -2.26
C GLY A 56 -1.16 11.47 -2.73
N TRP A 57 -1.38 10.44 -1.90
CA TRP A 57 -2.36 9.38 -2.13
C TRP A 57 -3.76 9.95 -2.32
N TYR A 58 -4.25 10.75 -1.36
CA TYR A 58 -5.61 11.28 -1.42
C TYR A 58 -5.83 12.25 -2.59
N LEU A 59 -4.82 13.06 -2.93
CA LEU A 59 -4.90 13.92 -4.10
C LEU A 59 -5.02 13.09 -5.39
N SER A 60 -4.23 12.01 -5.53
CA SER A 60 -4.32 11.09 -6.66
C SER A 60 -5.71 10.49 -6.82
N MET A 61 -6.33 10.05 -5.72
CA MET A 61 -7.70 9.52 -5.74
C MET A 61 -8.72 10.53 -6.25
N LEU A 62 -8.64 11.78 -5.80
CA LEU A 62 -9.53 12.86 -6.26
C LEU A 62 -9.32 13.16 -7.76
N MET A 63 -8.07 13.29 -8.21
CA MET A 63 -7.77 13.56 -9.62
C MET A 63 -8.20 12.41 -10.54
N HIS A 64 -7.96 11.17 -10.13
CA HIS A 64 -8.39 9.98 -10.89
C HIS A 64 -9.91 9.94 -11.02
N LYS A 65 -10.64 10.19 -9.92
CA LYS A 65 -12.11 10.24 -9.92
C LYS A 65 -12.64 11.27 -10.92
N GLU A 66 -12.08 12.47 -10.92
CA GLU A 66 -12.47 13.53 -11.87
C GLU A 66 -12.04 13.22 -13.31
N GLY A 67 -10.82 12.69 -13.52
CA GLY A 67 -10.30 12.44 -14.86
C GLY A 67 -11.03 11.34 -15.62
N TRP A 68 -11.53 10.30 -14.94
CA TRP A 68 -12.25 9.19 -15.60
C TRP A 68 -13.72 9.08 -15.24
N SER A 69 -14.24 9.98 -14.40
CA SER A 69 -15.62 9.90 -13.88
C SER A 69 -15.93 8.55 -13.18
N ARG A 70 -14.89 7.89 -12.67
CA ARG A 70 -14.93 6.62 -11.97
C ARG A 70 -13.67 6.47 -11.12
N LEU A 71 -13.75 5.63 -10.09
CA LEU A 71 -12.62 5.31 -9.25
C LEU A 71 -12.58 3.80 -8.96
N GLY A 72 -13.08 3.37 -7.80
CA GLY A 72 -13.12 1.97 -7.38
C GLY A 72 -14.53 1.39 -7.26
N PHE A 73 -14.64 0.32 -6.49
CA PHE A 73 -15.92 -0.31 -6.15
C PHE A 73 -16.80 0.59 -5.26
N PHE A 74 -18.03 0.16 -5.00
CA PHE A 74 -18.96 0.88 -4.13
C PHE A 74 -18.39 1.07 -2.71
N GLY A 75 -18.13 2.33 -2.34
CA GLY A 75 -17.55 2.66 -1.03
C GLY A 75 -16.03 2.42 -0.93
N TYR A 76 -15.34 2.14 -2.05
CA TYR A 76 -13.88 2.10 -2.10
C TYR A 76 -13.27 3.36 -1.50
N ASP A 77 -13.83 4.53 -1.86
CA ASP A 77 -13.32 5.85 -1.53
C ASP A 77 -13.82 6.41 -0.19
N LEU A 78 -14.40 5.59 0.70
CA LEU A 78 -14.80 6.04 2.04
C LEU A 78 -13.64 6.76 2.75
N GLN A 79 -12.48 6.11 2.78
CA GLN A 79 -11.30 6.69 3.41
C GLN A 79 -10.65 7.78 2.58
N ASP A 80 -10.81 7.76 1.26
CA ASP A 80 -10.20 8.76 0.38
C ASP A 80 -10.96 10.08 0.39
N GLN A 81 -12.28 10.07 0.63
CA GLN A 81 -13.06 11.29 0.85
C GLN A 81 -12.80 11.88 2.24
N CYS A 82 -12.60 11.05 3.27
CA CYS A 82 -12.20 11.52 4.61
C CYS A 82 -10.72 11.93 4.69
N GLY A 83 -9.89 11.38 3.80
CA GLY A 83 -8.44 11.42 3.85
C GLY A 83 -7.84 12.83 3.95
N PRO A 84 -8.19 13.77 3.04
CA PRO A 84 -7.65 15.13 3.06
C PRO A 84 -7.91 15.88 4.38
N ALA A 85 -9.07 15.65 5.02
CA ALA A 85 -9.39 16.28 6.30
C ALA A 85 -8.63 15.62 7.47
N ASN A 86 -8.44 14.30 7.40
CA ASN A 86 -7.88 13.53 8.51
C ASN A 86 -6.36 13.31 8.43
N SER A 87 -5.72 13.62 7.30
CA SER A 87 -4.27 13.42 7.11
C SER A 87 -3.41 14.22 8.09
N MET A 88 -3.85 15.42 8.44
CA MET A 88 -3.18 16.33 9.39
C MET A 88 -4.10 16.74 10.55
N SER A 89 -5.22 16.02 10.75
CA SER A 89 -6.07 16.23 11.92
C SER A 89 -5.27 15.91 13.20
N ILE A 90 -5.69 16.52 14.29
CA ILE A 90 -5.18 16.25 15.65
C ILE A 90 -6.32 15.80 16.58
N ARG A 91 -7.50 15.52 16.03
CA ARG A 91 -8.66 15.05 16.79
C ARG A 91 -8.50 13.57 17.18
N PRO A 92 -9.11 13.13 18.29
CA PRO A 92 -8.79 11.86 18.93
C PRO A 92 -8.86 10.60 18.04
N ASP A 93 -9.85 10.53 17.15
CA ASP A 93 -10.12 9.39 16.27
C ASP A 93 -9.82 9.68 14.78
N GLU A 94 -9.09 10.76 14.51
CA GLU A 94 -8.73 11.20 13.16
C GLU A 94 -7.22 11.42 13.01
N GLY A 95 -6.59 12.07 14.00
CA GLY A 95 -5.20 12.48 13.91
C GLY A 95 -4.24 11.38 14.28
N LEU A 96 -3.44 10.91 13.32
CA LEU A 96 -2.36 9.96 13.60
C LEU A 96 -1.24 10.02 12.55
N LEU A 97 0.00 9.77 12.99
CA LEU A 97 1.17 9.63 12.11
C LEU A 97 1.00 8.41 11.20
N GLY A 98 1.44 8.50 9.94
CA GLY A 98 1.27 7.44 8.95
C GLY A 98 1.79 6.09 9.43
N GLU A 99 2.91 6.08 10.14
CA GLU A 99 3.53 4.87 10.70
C GLU A 99 2.72 4.22 11.83
N LEU A 100 1.88 5.00 12.53
CA LEU A 100 1.05 4.55 13.66
C LEU A 100 -0.38 4.19 13.24
N ARG A 101 -0.79 4.53 12.02
CA ARG A 101 -2.07 4.08 11.46
C ARG A 101 -2.02 2.58 11.17
N GLY A 102 -3.18 2.00 10.93
CA GLY A 102 -3.30 0.59 10.58
C GLY A 102 -4.74 0.18 10.33
N PRO A 103 -5.01 -1.13 10.22
CA PRO A 103 -6.34 -1.65 9.91
C PRO A 103 -7.45 -1.29 10.91
N ASN A 104 -7.09 -0.76 12.09
CA ASN A 104 -8.07 -0.31 13.09
C ASN A 104 -8.21 1.22 13.17
N TYR A 105 -7.46 1.98 12.36
CA TYR A 105 -7.72 3.41 12.20
C TYR A 105 -9.12 3.57 11.57
N PRO A 106 -10.04 4.40 12.12
CA PRO A 106 -11.48 4.29 11.81
C PRO A 106 -11.85 4.28 10.33
N ASN A 107 -11.24 5.14 9.52
CA ASN A 107 -11.55 5.16 8.09
C ASN A 107 -10.97 3.96 7.31
N TYR A 108 -9.94 3.28 7.84
CA TYR A 108 -9.20 2.22 7.12
C TYR A 108 -9.73 0.80 7.42
N ALA A 109 -10.77 0.70 8.24
CA ALA A 109 -11.19 -0.57 8.85
C ALA A 109 -11.99 -1.51 7.95
N MET A 110 -12.35 -1.09 6.73
CA MET A 110 -13.36 -1.80 5.93
C MET A 110 -12.91 -2.18 4.52
N ASN A 111 -12.09 -1.34 3.87
CA ASN A 111 -11.95 -1.39 2.41
C ASN A 111 -10.60 -1.96 1.97
N VAL A 112 -10.62 -2.76 0.90
CA VAL A 112 -9.43 -3.33 0.24
C VAL A 112 -8.70 -2.31 -0.63
N GLY A 113 -7.44 -2.57 -0.99
CA GLY A 113 -6.67 -1.75 -1.94
C GLY A 113 -6.08 -0.47 -1.35
N HIS A 114 -5.79 -0.46 -0.04
CA HIS A 114 -5.25 0.72 0.64
C HIS A 114 -4.16 0.35 1.66
N GLN A 115 -4.42 -0.63 2.53
CA GLN A 115 -3.57 -0.89 3.71
C GLN A 115 -2.13 -1.30 3.35
N GLY A 116 -1.95 -2.11 2.30
CA GLY A 116 -0.62 -2.52 1.85
C GLY A 116 0.15 -1.35 1.24
N GLU A 117 -0.55 -0.48 0.53
CA GLU A 117 -0.01 0.71 -0.10
C GLU A 117 0.36 1.77 0.94
N TYR A 118 -0.44 1.95 2.00
CA TYR A 118 -0.09 2.81 3.13
C TYR A 118 1.16 2.34 3.87
N ALA A 119 1.35 1.03 4.02
CA ALA A 119 2.58 0.48 4.59
C ALA A 119 3.80 0.85 3.72
N ALA A 120 3.64 0.83 2.39
CA ALA A 120 4.70 1.26 1.47
C ALA A 120 4.96 2.77 1.53
N ILE A 121 3.92 3.61 1.65
CA ILE A 121 4.07 5.06 1.83
C ILE A 121 4.83 5.36 3.11
N ALA A 122 4.44 4.76 4.24
CA ALA A 122 5.16 4.90 5.51
C ALA A 122 6.62 4.46 5.36
N GLY A 123 6.87 3.27 4.81
CA GLY A 123 8.23 2.78 4.58
C GLY A 123 9.09 3.69 3.70
N SER A 124 8.50 4.28 2.66
CA SER A 124 9.22 5.08 1.68
C SER A 124 9.80 6.39 2.24
N ALA A 125 9.11 7.04 3.20
CA ALA A 125 9.63 8.22 3.88
C ALA A 125 10.95 7.94 4.61
N HIS A 126 11.05 6.75 5.22
CA HIS A 126 12.23 6.29 5.94
C HIS A 126 13.34 5.78 5.01
N ILE A 127 12.96 5.13 3.89
CA ILE A 127 13.92 4.73 2.85
C ILE A 127 14.66 5.96 2.30
N ALA A 128 13.94 7.05 2.02
CA ALA A 128 14.55 8.30 1.54
C ALA A 128 15.58 8.88 2.52
N ARG A 129 15.37 8.66 3.83
CA ARG A 129 16.26 9.10 4.90
C ARG A 129 17.39 8.12 5.18
N GLN A 130 17.38 6.94 4.56
CA GLN A 130 18.25 5.81 4.90
C GLN A 130 18.12 5.37 6.37
N ASP A 131 16.92 5.51 6.94
CA ASP A 131 16.66 5.02 8.29
C ASP A 131 16.64 3.49 8.31
N ALA A 132 17.20 2.86 9.34
CA ALA A 132 17.27 1.40 9.45
C ALA A 132 15.90 0.74 9.74
N TRP A 133 14.92 1.49 10.23
CA TRP A 133 13.56 1.03 10.51
C TRP A 133 12.53 2.15 10.28
N THR A 134 11.27 1.77 10.12
CA THR A 134 10.13 2.69 10.01
C THR A 134 9.60 3.04 11.40
N LEU A 135 9.01 2.07 12.11
CA LEU A 135 8.36 2.31 13.41
C LEU A 135 9.11 1.68 14.60
N SER A 136 9.52 0.41 14.49
CA SER A 136 10.07 -0.35 15.61
C SER A 136 11.38 -1.04 15.23
N PRO A 137 12.52 -0.69 15.89
CA PRO A 137 13.77 -1.40 15.70
C PRO A 137 13.70 -2.84 16.21
N LEU A 138 12.88 -3.11 17.24
CA LEU A 138 12.68 -4.46 17.77
C LEU A 138 12.03 -5.38 16.73
N ILE A 139 10.98 -4.90 16.05
CA ILE A 139 10.33 -5.66 14.98
C ILE A 139 11.30 -5.84 13.80
N LYS A 140 12.05 -4.79 13.43
CA LYS A 140 13.03 -4.88 12.34
C LYS A 140 14.06 -5.98 12.59
N ILE A 141 14.63 -6.04 13.79
CA ILE A 141 15.64 -7.03 14.17
C ILE A 141 15.01 -8.43 14.27
N CYS A 142 13.80 -8.54 14.84
CA CYS A 142 13.11 -9.82 15.01
C CYS A 142 12.88 -10.55 13.68
N PHE A 143 12.58 -9.83 12.60
CA PHE A 143 12.36 -10.41 11.27
C PHE A 143 13.64 -10.54 10.43
N ALA A 144 14.79 -10.09 10.93
CA ALA A 144 16.10 -10.29 10.31
C ALA A 144 16.70 -11.66 10.69
N ASP A 145 15.88 -12.71 10.57
CA ASP A 145 16.22 -14.08 10.97
C ASP A 145 16.01 -15.05 9.79
N PRO A 146 17.10 -15.58 9.19
CA PRO A 146 17.01 -16.53 8.09
C PRO A 146 16.47 -17.91 8.51
N SER A 147 16.27 -18.16 9.82
CA SER A 147 15.66 -19.39 10.32
C SER A 147 14.13 -19.42 10.16
N LEU A 148 13.50 -18.27 9.88
CA LEU A 148 12.08 -18.17 9.58
C LEU A 148 11.73 -18.98 8.32
N LYS A 149 10.52 -19.55 8.32
CA LYS A 149 10.06 -20.39 7.20
C LYS A 149 9.80 -19.61 5.91
N PHE A 150 9.49 -18.33 6.03
CA PHE A 150 9.23 -17.43 4.92
C PHE A 150 10.38 -16.44 4.81
N ASP A 151 10.95 -16.27 3.61
CA ASP A 151 12.01 -15.30 3.36
C ASP A 151 11.43 -13.88 3.24
N PHE A 152 11.46 -13.13 4.35
CA PHE A 152 10.97 -11.74 4.42
C PHE A 152 11.84 -10.74 3.64
N SER A 153 13.03 -11.12 3.16
CA SER A 153 13.85 -10.25 2.31
C SER A 153 13.37 -10.25 0.86
N GLU A 154 12.64 -11.29 0.44
CA GLU A 154 12.33 -11.59 -0.96
C GLU A 154 10.84 -12.00 -1.14
N VAL A 155 9.95 -11.25 -0.49
CA VAL A 155 8.51 -11.52 -0.37
C VAL A 155 7.84 -11.91 -1.70
N ARG A 156 8.12 -11.18 -2.79
CA ARG A 156 7.51 -11.45 -4.11
C ARG A 156 8.01 -12.77 -4.71
N ARG A 157 9.28 -13.13 -4.48
CA ARG A 157 9.84 -14.41 -4.92
C ARG A 157 9.22 -15.57 -4.16
N GLU A 158 9.01 -15.42 -2.86
CA GLU A 158 8.35 -16.43 -2.04
C GLU A 158 6.89 -16.64 -2.46
N PHE A 159 6.16 -15.58 -2.83
CA PHE A 159 4.83 -15.71 -3.43
C PHE A 159 4.87 -16.49 -4.74
N ALA A 160 5.84 -16.22 -5.62
CA ALA A 160 6.00 -16.96 -6.87
C ALA A 160 6.29 -18.45 -6.62
N LYS A 161 7.17 -18.74 -5.65
CA LYS A 161 7.47 -20.11 -5.20
C LYS A 161 6.23 -20.83 -4.66
N GLY A 162 5.40 -20.13 -3.89
CA GLY A 162 4.10 -20.63 -3.44
C GLY A 162 3.14 -20.92 -4.60
N ALA A 163 3.09 -20.03 -5.60
CA ALA A 163 2.22 -20.19 -6.76
C ALA A 163 2.54 -21.44 -7.59
N ILE A 164 3.82 -21.81 -7.70
CA ILE A 164 4.27 -23.05 -8.36
C ILE A 164 4.35 -24.26 -7.42
N ARG A 165 3.83 -24.13 -6.19
CA ARG A 165 3.76 -25.19 -5.17
C ARG A 165 5.12 -25.74 -4.71
N GLU A 166 6.15 -24.90 -4.75
CA GLU A 166 7.51 -25.25 -4.30
C GLU A 166 7.82 -24.73 -2.89
N PHE A 167 6.90 -23.98 -2.27
CA PHE A 167 7.06 -23.54 -0.89
C PHE A 167 6.66 -24.67 0.08
N MET A 168 7.50 -24.92 1.10
CA MET A 168 7.25 -25.93 2.13
C MET A 168 6.84 -25.26 3.45
N PRO A 169 5.55 -25.23 3.81
CA PRO A 169 5.10 -24.61 5.06
C PRO A 169 5.49 -25.44 6.29
N ALA A 170 5.49 -24.80 7.45
CA ALA A 170 5.48 -25.50 8.74
C ALA A 170 4.03 -25.76 9.20
N GLY A 171 3.86 -26.60 10.22
CA GLY A 171 2.56 -26.84 10.85
C GLY A 171 1.67 -27.89 10.16
N GLU A 172 2.20 -28.58 9.14
CA GLU A 172 1.52 -29.73 8.55
C GLU A 172 1.25 -30.84 9.58
N ARG A 173 0.14 -31.55 9.40
CA ARG A 173 -0.33 -32.59 10.33
C ARG A 173 -0.18 -34.01 9.79
N SER A 174 0.51 -34.18 8.65
CA SER A 174 0.69 -35.47 7.99
C SER A 174 1.30 -36.54 8.89
N LEU A 175 2.15 -36.15 9.86
CA LEU A 175 2.76 -37.05 10.84
C LEU A 175 1.73 -37.80 11.71
N ILE A 176 0.57 -37.21 11.98
CA ILE A 176 -0.49 -37.77 12.83
C ILE A 176 -1.75 -38.17 12.06
N ILE A 177 -1.69 -38.13 10.73
CA ILE A 177 -2.80 -38.53 9.86
C ILE A 177 -2.43 -39.87 9.22
N PRO A 178 -3.28 -40.91 9.31
CA PRO A 178 -3.02 -42.18 8.65
C PRO A 178 -2.80 -42.01 7.15
N ALA A 179 -1.94 -42.87 6.57
CA ALA A 179 -1.80 -42.94 5.12
C ALA A 179 -3.17 -43.24 4.47
N ARG A 180 -3.46 -42.55 3.37
CA ARG A 180 -4.61 -42.84 2.51
C ARG A 180 -4.19 -43.73 1.36
#